data_AF-A0A345UWR2-F1
#
_entry.id   AF-A0A345UWR2-F1
#
_cell.length_a   1.000
_cell.length_b   1.000
_cell.length_c   1.000
_cell.angle_alpha   90.00
_cell.angle_beta   90.00
_cell.angle_gamma   90.00
#
_symmetry.space_group_name_H-M   'P 1'
#
loop_
_entity.id
_entity.type
_entity.pdbx_description
1 polymer ?
#
loop_
_entity_poly.entity_id
_entity_poly.type
_entity_poly.pdbx_seq_one_letter_code
_entity_poly.pdbx_strand_id
1 'polypeptide(L)' 'MNIDFSKMITAEQRKAEQFQAELETVRAQRRAAYQSESDPLRLEIAYDALSQGLEPDFSPWVESVAAIKARYPLPEASPV' A
#
# COMPACT_ATOMS: atom_id res chain seq x y z
N MET A 1 -16.47 -5.67 45.11
CA MET A 1 -16.16 -4.98 43.84
C MET A 1 -15.52 -6.02 42.93
N ASN A 2 -16.27 -6.57 41.96
CA ASN A 2 -15.71 -7.52 40.98
C ASN A 2 -15.13 -6.71 39.83
N ILE A 3 -13.82 -6.82 39.60
CA ILE A 3 -13.19 -6.27 38.40
C ILE A 3 -13.64 -7.15 37.22
N ASP A 4 -14.24 -6.54 36.20
CA ASP A 4 -14.60 -7.22 34.95
C ASP A 4 -13.36 -7.31 34.05
N PHE A 5 -12.68 -8.45 34.13
CA PHE A 5 -11.48 -8.74 33.33
C PHE A 5 -11.80 -8.98 31.84
N SER A 6 -13.07 -9.04 31.43
CA SER A 6 -13.46 -9.10 30.00
C SER A 6 -13.06 -7.84 29.23
N LYS A 7 -12.71 -6.75 29.92
CA LYS A 7 -12.30 -5.47 29.33
C LYS A 7 -10.79 -5.24 29.33
N MET A 8 -9.97 -6.22 29.75
CA MET A 8 -8.52 -6.11 29.62
C MET A 8 -8.11 -6.33 28.15
N ILE A 9 -7.60 -5.27 27.53
CA ILE A 9 -6.89 -5.40 26.25
C ILE A 9 -5.62 -6.20 26.51
N THR A 10 -5.50 -7.36 25.87
CA THR A 10 -4.30 -8.18 25.97
C THR A 10 -3.13 -7.53 25.22
N ALA A 11 -1.89 -7.87 25.60
CA ALA A 11 -0.72 -7.41 24.84
C ALA A 11 -0.80 -7.84 23.36
N GLU A 12 -1.41 -8.99 23.10
CA GLU A 12 -1.65 -9.52 21.76
C GLU A 12 -2.64 -8.66 20.96
N GLN A 13 -3.76 -8.29 21.57
CA GLN A 13 -4.76 -7.42 20.95
C GLN A 13 -4.16 -6.06 20.61
N ARG A 14 -3.37 -5.48 21.51
CA ARG A 14 -2.71 -4.20 21.26
C ARG A 14 -1.69 -4.28 20.11
N LYS A 15 -0.91 -5.36 20.01
CA LYS A 15 0.02 -5.58 18.89
C LYS A 15 -0.73 -5.74 17.56
N ALA A 16 -1.83 -6.49 17.56
CA ALA A 16 -2.66 -6.65 16.38
C ALA A 16 -3.27 -5.31 15.91
N GLU A 17 -3.79 -4.50 16.84
CA GLU A 17 -4.30 -3.16 16.54
C GLU A 17 -3.23 -2.23 15.98
N GLN A 18 -2.03 -2.24 16.57
CA GLN A 18 -0.88 -1.46 16.09
C GLN A 18 -0.47 -1.87 14.67
N PHE A 19 -0.35 -3.17 14.42
CA PHE A 19 -0.03 -3.69 13.09
C PHE A 19 -1.08 -3.29 12.05
N GLN A 20 -2.37 -3.40 12.37
CA GLN A 20 -3.44 -2.99 11.46
C GLN A 20 -3.41 -1.48 11.17
N ALA A 21 -3.17 -0.65 12.19
CA ALA A 21 -3.06 0.79 12.01
C ALA A 21 -1.87 1.18 11.12
N GLU A 22 -0.72 0.52 11.30
CA GLU A 22 0.46 0.73 10.46
C GLU A 22 0.22 0.27 9.02
N LEU A 23 -0.40 -0.90 8.83
CA LEU A 23 -0.73 -1.44 7.53
C LEU A 23 -1.64 -0.50 6.73
N GLU A 24 -2.69 0.01 7.36
CA GLU A 24 -3.61 0.96 6.72
C GLU A 24 -2.95 2.30 6.41
N THR A 25 -2.04 2.76 7.28
CA THR A 25 -1.25 3.97 7.04
C THR A 25 -0.37 3.81 5.79
N VAL A 26 0.38 2.71 5.69
CA VAL A 26 1.24 2.44 4.51
C VAL A 26 0.41 2.27 3.25
N ARG A 27 -0.75 1.60 3.33
CA ARG A 27 -1.67 1.47 2.18
C ARG A 27 -2.20 2.81 1.70
N ALA A 28 -2.55 3.72 2.61
CA ALA A 28 -2.99 5.06 2.27
C ALA A 28 -1.86 5.85 1.57
N GLN A 29 -0.63 5.77 2.09
CA GLN A 29 0.55 6.40 1.48
C GLN A 29 0.82 5.86 0.07
N ARG A 30 0.80 4.54 -0.11
CA ARG A 30 0.93 3.92 -1.44
C ARG A 30 -0.15 4.38 -2.40
N ARG A 31 -1.42 4.42 -1.96
CA ARG A 31 -2.54 4.86 -2.80
C ARG A 31 -2.35 6.31 -3.27
N ALA A 32 -1.98 7.21 -2.36
CA ALA A 32 -1.71 8.60 -2.71
C ALA A 32 -0.55 8.71 -3.71
N ALA A 33 0.56 8.00 -3.46
CA ALA A 33 1.71 8.02 -4.35
C ALA A 33 1.41 7.43 -5.74
N TYR A 34 0.65 6.33 -5.83
CA TYR A 34 0.22 5.79 -7.13
C TYR A 34 -0.57 6.81 -7.93
N GLN A 35 -1.55 7.47 -7.30
CA GLN A 35 -2.37 8.49 -7.95
C GLN A 35 -1.54 9.68 -8.48
N SER A 36 -0.51 10.11 -7.76
CA SER A 36 0.32 11.25 -8.17
C SER A 36 1.48 10.90 -9.10
N GLU A 37 2.06 9.71 -8.98
CA GLU A 37 3.35 9.37 -9.63
C GLU A 37 3.26 8.25 -10.67
N SER A 38 2.34 7.30 -10.54
CA SER A 38 2.29 6.10 -11.40
C SER A 38 1.09 6.08 -12.34
N ASP A 39 -0.10 6.44 -11.85
CA ASP A 39 -1.34 6.39 -12.62
C ASP A 39 -1.30 7.30 -13.87
N PRO A 40 -0.74 8.54 -13.81
CA PRO A 40 -0.55 9.35 -15.00
C PRO A 40 0.34 8.67 -16.05
N LEU A 41 1.45 8.04 -15.63
CA LEU A 41 2.35 7.33 -16.55
C LEU A 41 1.61 6.20 -17.27
N ARG A 42 0.85 5.39 -16.52
CA ARG A 42 0.06 4.29 -17.08
C ARG A 42 -0.97 4.79 -18.08
N LEU A 43 -1.63 5.90 -17.79
CA LEU A 43 -2.66 6.48 -18.66
C LEU A 43 -2.06 6.96 -19.98
N GLU A 44 -1.00 7.77 -19.92
CA GLU A 44 -0.34 8.32 -21.12
C GLU A 44 0.24 7.20 -21.99
N ILE A 45 0.96 6.23 -21.41
CA ILE A 45 1.51 5.07 -22.13
C ILE A 45 0.40 4.30 -22.86
N ALA A 46 -0.72 4.04 -22.18
CA ALA A 46 -1.83 3.30 -22.76
C ALA A 46 -2.50 4.08 -23.91
N TYR A 47 -2.70 5.39 -23.73
CA TYR A 47 -3.30 6.25 -24.74
C TYR A 47 -2.41 6.34 -25.99
N ASP A 48 -1.12 6.61 -25.81
CA ASP A 48 -0.18 6.77 -26.91
C ASP A 48 -0.06 5.50 -27.74
N ALA A 49 0.05 4.33 -27.08
CA ALA A 49 0.09 3.05 -27.76
C ALA A 49 -1.21 2.76 -28.53
N LEU A 50 -2.36 2.97 -27.88
CA LEU A 50 -3.68 2.79 -28.51
C LEU A 50 -3.85 3.70 -29.73
N SER A 51 -3.43 4.97 -29.63
CA SER A 51 -3.55 5.95 -30.72
C SER A 51 -2.73 5.59 -31.96
N GLN A 52 -1.68 4.78 -31.77
CA GLN A 52 -0.78 4.32 -32.82
C GLN A 52 -1.07 2.88 -33.26
N GLY A 53 -2.03 2.19 -32.63
CA GLY A 53 -2.31 0.78 -32.88
C GLY A 53 -1.18 -0.15 -32.44
N LEU A 54 -0.43 0.24 -31.41
CA LEU A 54 0.68 -0.49 -30.81
C LEU A 54 0.29 -1.08 -29.46
N GLU A 55 1.08 -2.03 -28.98
CA GLU A 55 1.01 -2.50 -27.60
C GLU A 55 1.76 -1.55 -26.66
N PRO A 56 1.20 -1.22 -25.48
CA PRO A 56 1.85 -0.34 -24.51
C PRO A 56 3.04 -0.99 -23.82
N ASP A 57 4.17 -0.27 -23.75
CA ASP A 57 5.30 -0.63 -22.89
C ASP A 57 5.14 -0.01 -21.48
N PHE A 58 4.69 -0.82 -20.53
CA PHE A 58 4.49 -0.40 -19.14
C PHE A 58 5.74 -0.45 -18.25
N SER A 59 6.94 -0.69 -18.81
CA SER A 59 8.17 -0.74 -18.02
C SER A 59 8.36 0.49 -17.11
N PRO A 60 8.13 1.74 -17.58
CA PRO A 60 8.24 2.93 -16.72
C PRO A 60 7.23 2.95 -15.56
N TRP A 61 6.00 2.46 -15.80
CA TRP A 61 4.99 2.35 -14.74
C TRP A 61 5.40 1.31 -13.68
N VAL A 62 5.95 0.17 -14.11
CA VAL A 62 6.44 -0.88 -13.22
C VAL A 62 7.58 -0.36 -12.34
N GLU A 63 8.54 0.39 -12.91
CA GLU A 63 9.63 1.01 -12.17
C GLU A 63 9.13 2.02 -11.14
N SER A 64 8.18 2.90 -11.52
CA SER A 64 7.54 3.86 -10.61
C SER A 64 6.85 3.15 -9.43
N VAL A 65 6.05 2.11 -9.72
CA VAL A 65 5.38 1.31 -8.68
C VAL A 65 6.39 0.60 -7.77
N ALA A 66 7.48 0.06 -8.32
CA ALA A 66 8.53 -0.58 -7.54
C ALA A 66 9.20 0.40 -6.57
N ALA A 67 9.53 1.61 -7.05
CA ALA A 67 10.09 2.67 -6.22
C ALA A 67 9.13 3.08 -5.08
N ILE A 68 7.83 3.24 -5.36
CA ILE A 68 6.81 3.54 -4.33
C ILE A 68 6.73 2.43 -3.29
N LYS A 69 6.74 1.16 -3.72
CA LYS A 69 6.70 0.03 -2.79
C LYS A 69 7.95 -0.05 -1.90
N ALA A 70 9.10 0.34 -2.43
CA ALA A 70 10.35 0.43 -1.68
C ALA A 70 10.34 1.58 -0.67
N ARG A 71 9.76 2.75 -1.01
CA ARG A 71 9.61 3.90 -0.10
C ARG A 71 8.58 3.65 1.01
N TYR A 72 7.54 2.87 0.71
CA TYR A 72 6.47 2.55 1.66
C TYR A 72 6.34 1.02 1.80
N PRO A 73 7.28 0.34 2.47
CA PRO A 73 7.22 -1.10 2.67
C PRO A 73 6.01 -1.47 3.54
N LEU A 74 5.35 -2.61 3.25
CA LEU A 74 4.30 -3.10 4.14
C LEU A 74 4.93 -3.55 5.46
N PRO A 75 4.27 -3.35 6.61
CA PRO A 75 4.76 -3.88 7.87
C PRO A 75 4.81 -5.40 7.78
N GLU A 76 5.88 -5.99 8.30
CA GLU A 76 5.98 -7.45 8.43
C GLU A 76 5.03 -7.91 9.53
N ALA A 77 4.22 -8.93 9.25
CA ALA A 77 3.46 -9.58 10.31
C ALA A 77 4.49 -10.20 11.26
N SER A 78 4.65 -9.61 12.45
CA SER A 78 5.56 -10.15 13.45
C SER A 78 5.14 -11.60 13.72
N PRO A 79 6.00 -12.61 13.50
CA PRO A 79 5.65 -13.98 13.83
C PRO A 79 5.43 -14.05 15.35
N VAL A 80 4.29 -14.63 15.73
CA VAL A 80 3.89 -14.88 17.12
C VAL A 80 4.79 -15.93 17.75
#